data_AF-A0A0A0JJ37-F1
#
_entry.id   AF-A0A0A0JJ37-F1
#
_cell.length_a   1.000
_cell.length_b   1.000
_cell.length_c   1.000
_cell.angle_alpha   90.00
_cell.angle_beta   90.00
_cell.angle_gamma   90.00
#
_symmetry.space_group_name_H-M   'P 1'
#
loop_
_entity.id
_entity.type
_entity.pdbx_description
1 polymer ?
#
loop_
_entity_poly.entity_id
_entity_poly.type
_entity_poly.pdbx_seq_one_letter_code
_entity_poly.pdbx_strand_id
1 'polypeptide(L)'
;MTLAQIAAGTKNVSVQDYTGGVPLAKEFQNRLTVLGCLDPPADGSVGPVTKLVVPTFAKVLNLPAADGITPAVARAMLSQTAATFLPWSFGNDFPSKLVRFMLDKGFFVARLPGFLTIVYIEGADENGRPNPDKFNQFNDRRIVLRREPNGRPVILHNALATTEPGKFFTENPPKPEGAARIAFGQYKAWRVGFHKASQSPPTRHEALVQVGNITIHRDKNKDGKRVDAQGREDKKFTGDGFGINQHNGHDNPVDNVGKTSAGCLVGRSVAEHKEFMALVKTDPRFRATKGYVYLTTVLNGDHFGAFA
;
A
#
# COMPACT_ATOMS: atom_id res chain seq x y z
N MET A 1 -19.37 21.85 -13.36
CA MET A 1 -18.03 22.47 -13.51
C MET A 1 -17.01 21.35 -13.65
N THR A 2 -16.18 21.35 -14.69
CA THR A 2 -15.13 20.34 -14.96
C THR A 2 -13.73 20.95 -14.81
N LEU A 3 -12.68 20.11 -14.75
CA LEU A 3 -11.30 20.61 -14.78
C LEU A 3 -11.02 21.42 -16.05
N ALA A 4 -11.52 20.99 -17.21
CA ALA A 4 -11.34 21.71 -18.47
C ALA A 4 -11.97 23.11 -18.44
N GLN A 5 -13.16 23.25 -17.82
CA GLN A 5 -13.81 24.54 -17.65
C GLN A 5 -13.02 25.49 -16.73
N ILE A 6 -12.40 24.96 -15.66
CA ILE A 6 -11.51 25.75 -14.78
C ILE A 6 -10.24 26.14 -15.54
N ALA A 7 -9.65 25.20 -16.27
CA ALA A 7 -8.43 25.42 -17.06
C ALA A 7 -8.59 26.51 -18.14
N ALA A 8 -9.78 26.62 -18.74
CA ALA A 8 -10.12 27.64 -19.74
C ALA A 8 -10.57 28.98 -19.16
N GLY A 9 -10.95 29.02 -17.87
CA GLY A 9 -11.51 30.19 -17.21
C GLY A 9 -10.49 31.03 -16.44
N THR A 10 -11.02 32.05 -15.75
CA THR A 10 -10.28 32.90 -14.80
C THR A 10 -10.69 32.68 -13.35
N LYS A 11 -11.72 31.87 -13.09
CA LYS A 11 -12.27 31.63 -11.74
C LYS A 11 -11.43 30.57 -11.00
N ASN A 12 -11.05 30.90 -9.78
CA ASN A 12 -10.45 29.94 -8.84
C ASN A 12 -11.56 29.16 -8.15
N VAL A 13 -11.39 27.84 -8.03
CA VAL A 13 -12.29 27.00 -7.21
C VAL A 13 -11.56 26.66 -5.92
N SER A 14 -11.99 27.24 -4.81
CA SER A 14 -11.45 26.95 -3.48
C SER A 14 -11.59 25.47 -3.15
N VAL A 15 -10.51 24.86 -2.61
CA VAL A 15 -10.55 23.47 -2.09
C VAL A 15 -11.40 23.40 -0.82
N GLN A 16 -11.67 24.53 -0.17
CA GLN A 16 -12.47 24.62 1.05
C GLN A 16 -13.97 24.70 0.78
N ASP A 17 -14.39 25.21 -0.39
CA ASP A 17 -15.80 25.47 -0.75
C ASP A 17 -16.42 24.37 -1.63
N TYR A 18 -15.88 23.14 -1.61
CA TYR A 18 -16.44 21.99 -2.35
C TYR A 18 -17.74 21.47 -1.73
N THR A 19 -18.71 22.35 -1.47
CA THR A 19 -20.08 22.00 -1.10
C THR A 19 -20.88 21.71 -2.38
N GLY A 20 -20.76 20.49 -2.93
CA GLY A 20 -21.67 20.00 -3.99
C GLY A 20 -21.04 19.43 -5.27
N GLY A 21 -19.71 19.28 -5.34
CA GLY A 21 -19.00 18.92 -6.57
C GLY A 21 -18.42 17.50 -6.66
N VAL A 22 -19.10 16.45 -6.18
CA VAL A 22 -18.58 15.06 -6.22
C VAL A 22 -18.00 14.67 -7.59
N PRO A 23 -18.61 15.03 -8.74
CA PRO A 23 -18.03 14.73 -10.05
C PRO A 23 -16.69 15.41 -10.31
N LEU A 24 -16.57 16.72 -10.05
CA LEU A 24 -15.32 17.47 -10.22
C LEU A 24 -14.25 16.96 -9.25
N ALA A 25 -14.63 16.66 -8.01
CA ALA A 25 -13.73 16.10 -7.02
C ALA A 25 -13.13 14.78 -7.49
N LYS A 26 -13.98 13.86 -7.97
CA LYS A 26 -13.52 12.61 -8.55
C LYS A 26 -12.66 12.82 -9.80
N GLU A 27 -13.00 13.78 -10.65
CA GLU A 27 -12.24 14.10 -11.87
C GLU A 27 -10.79 14.47 -11.53
N PHE A 28 -10.57 15.45 -10.65
CA PHE A 28 -9.22 15.87 -10.31
C PHE A 28 -8.47 14.86 -9.44
N GLN A 29 -9.16 14.15 -8.54
CA GLN A 29 -8.57 13.07 -7.76
C GLN A 29 -8.07 11.96 -8.68
N ASN A 30 -8.85 11.55 -9.68
CA ASN A 30 -8.43 10.57 -10.67
C ASN A 30 -7.21 11.05 -11.47
N ARG A 31 -7.13 12.33 -11.85
CA ARG A 31 -5.91 12.86 -12.48
C ARG A 31 -4.70 12.80 -11.55
N LEU A 32 -4.85 13.23 -10.29
CA LEU A 32 -3.79 13.14 -9.30
C LEU A 32 -3.35 11.69 -9.05
N THR A 33 -4.27 10.73 -9.08
CA THR A 33 -3.97 9.30 -9.00
C THR A 33 -3.08 8.84 -10.15
N VAL A 34 -3.44 9.18 -11.40
CA VAL A 34 -2.62 8.83 -12.58
C VAL A 34 -1.22 9.44 -12.51
N LEU A 35 -1.09 10.61 -11.86
CA LEU A 35 0.18 11.29 -11.65
C LEU A 35 0.95 10.79 -10.41
N GLY A 36 0.47 9.76 -9.72
CA GLY A 36 1.12 9.20 -8.54
C GLY A 36 1.06 10.09 -7.29
N CYS A 37 0.12 11.05 -7.26
CA CYS A 37 0.02 12.08 -6.22
C CYS A 37 -0.99 11.74 -5.11
N LEU A 38 -2.08 11.04 -5.46
CA LEU A 38 -3.17 10.71 -4.55
C LEU A 38 -3.54 9.23 -4.70
N ASP A 39 -3.76 8.55 -3.58
CA ASP A 39 -4.03 7.12 -3.62
C ASP A 39 -5.42 6.82 -4.19
N PRO A 40 -5.57 5.79 -5.03
CA PRO A 40 -6.89 5.32 -5.47
C PRO A 40 -7.68 4.69 -4.32
N PRO A 41 -9.02 4.54 -4.46
CA PRO A 41 -9.84 5.14 -5.51
C PRO A 41 -10.17 6.61 -5.19
N ALA A 42 -10.58 7.37 -6.21
CA ALA A 42 -11.18 8.68 -6.00
C ALA A 42 -12.55 8.54 -5.32
N ASP A 43 -12.71 9.16 -4.15
CA ASP A 43 -13.91 9.09 -3.32
C ASP A 43 -14.82 10.31 -3.47
N GLY A 44 -14.37 11.36 -4.17
CA GLY A 44 -15.05 12.64 -4.30
C GLY A 44 -15.00 13.49 -3.03
N SER A 45 -14.28 13.04 -1.99
CA SER A 45 -14.14 13.71 -0.70
C SER A 45 -12.87 14.56 -0.65
N VAL A 46 -13.03 15.85 -0.41
CA VAL A 46 -11.92 16.80 -0.30
C VAL A 46 -11.43 16.87 1.15
N GLY A 47 -10.92 15.73 1.64
CA GLY A 47 -10.40 15.56 2.99
C GLY A 47 -8.97 16.12 3.19
N PRO A 48 -8.40 15.95 4.39
CA PRO A 48 -7.07 16.47 4.73
C PRO A 48 -5.95 16.06 3.75
N VAL A 49 -5.99 14.81 3.26
CA VAL A 49 -4.99 14.33 2.28
C VAL A 49 -5.15 15.03 0.94
N THR A 50 -6.38 15.19 0.43
CA THR A 50 -6.64 15.94 -0.80
C THR A 50 -6.19 17.41 -0.66
N LYS A 51 -6.48 18.03 0.49
CA LYS A 51 -6.06 19.40 0.84
C LYS A 51 -4.53 19.54 0.96
N LEU A 52 -3.81 18.47 1.31
CA LEU A 52 -2.35 18.43 1.29
C LEU A 52 -1.81 18.29 -0.15
N VAL A 53 -2.41 17.38 -0.94
CA VAL A 53 -1.86 16.98 -2.24
C VAL A 53 -1.94 18.09 -3.28
N VAL A 54 -3.06 18.81 -3.37
CA VAL A 54 -3.23 19.90 -4.36
C VAL A 54 -2.14 20.98 -4.27
N PRO A 55 -1.88 21.60 -3.10
CA PRO A 55 -0.80 22.59 -2.98
C PRO A 55 0.58 21.95 -3.13
N THR A 56 0.78 20.68 -2.72
CA THR A 56 2.05 19.98 -2.92
C THR A 56 2.34 19.79 -4.41
N PHE A 57 1.34 19.40 -5.20
CA PHE A 57 1.43 19.28 -6.66
C PHE A 57 1.77 20.63 -7.31
N ALA A 58 1.08 21.70 -6.91
CA ALA A 58 1.34 23.04 -7.42
C ALA A 58 2.78 23.50 -7.10
N LYS A 59 3.24 23.27 -5.87
CA LYS A 59 4.60 23.59 -5.42
C LYS A 59 5.67 22.86 -6.21
N VAL A 60 5.48 21.56 -6.48
CA VAL A 60 6.42 20.75 -7.28
C VAL A 60 6.62 21.32 -8.69
N LEU A 61 5.59 21.96 -9.24
CA LEU A 61 5.62 22.58 -10.57
C LEU A 61 5.91 24.08 -10.53
N ASN A 62 6.28 24.65 -9.37
CA ASN A 62 6.48 26.09 -9.16
C ASN A 62 5.29 26.93 -9.63
N LEU A 63 4.06 26.42 -9.49
CA LEU A 63 2.85 27.15 -9.83
C LEU A 63 2.48 28.12 -8.69
N PRO A 64 1.83 29.26 -9.00
CA PRO A 64 1.36 30.19 -7.97
C PRO A 64 0.49 29.48 -6.93
N ALA A 65 0.81 29.71 -5.67
CA ALA A 65 0.04 29.19 -4.55
C ALA A 65 -1.36 29.82 -4.55
N ALA A 66 -2.37 29.00 -4.35
CA ALA A 66 -3.73 29.45 -4.10
C ALA A 66 -4.44 28.43 -3.21
N ASP A 67 -5.46 28.88 -2.51
CA ASP A 67 -6.30 28.05 -1.62
C ASP A 67 -7.26 27.12 -2.40
N GLY A 68 -6.91 26.76 -3.64
CA GLY A 68 -7.84 26.33 -4.67
C GLY A 68 -7.21 25.57 -5.83
N ILE A 69 -8.07 24.93 -6.63
CA ILE A 69 -7.73 24.55 -8.00
C ILE A 69 -7.88 25.80 -8.87
N THR A 70 -6.75 26.44 -9.15
CA THR A 70 -6.68 27.58 -10.08
C THR A 70 -6.69 27.09 -11.53
N PRO A 71 -6.96 27.97 -12.51
CA PRO A 71 -6.78 27.65 -13.92
C PRO A 71 -5.39 27.09 -14.25
N ALA A 72 -4.32 27.58 -13.60
CA ALA A 72 -2.96 27.08 -13.79
C ALA A 72 -2.78 25.65 -13.27
N VAL A 73 -3.30 25.36 -12.07
CA VAL A 73 -3.28 24.02 -11.48
C VAL A 73 -4.11 23.04 -12.31
N ALA A 74 -5.31 23.45 -12.75
CA ALA A 74 -6.16 22.64 -13.61
C ALA A 74 -5.49 22.32 -14.96
N ARG A 75 -4.88 23.32 -15.62
CA ARG A 75 -4.10 23.10 -16.85
C ARG A 75 -2.96 22.11 -16.63
N ALA A 76 -2.23 22.24 -15.53
CA ALA A 76 -1.15 21.32 -15.20
C ALA A 76 -1.65 19.88 -14.92
N MET A 77 -2.76 19.70 -14.19
CA MET A 77 -3.34 18.37 -13.97
C MET A 77 -3.78 17.68 -15.28
N LEU A 78 -4.23 18.46 -16.26
CA LEU A 78 -4.68 17.98 -17.57
C LEU A 78 -3.52 17.73 -18.55
N SER A 79 -2.47 18.56 -18.54
CA SER A 79 -1.36 18.45 -19.49
C SER A 79 -0.26 17.49 -19.03
N GLN A 80 -0.07 17.31 -17.72
CA GLN A 80 0.94 16.43 -17.19
C GLN A 80 0.58 14.95 -17.39
N THR A 81 1.63 14.16 -17.62
CA THR A 81 1.56 12.70 -17.71
C THR A 81 2.47 12.06 -16.68
N ALA A 82 2.34 10.75 -16.49
CA ALA A 82 3.29 9.99 -15.68
C ALA A 82 4.74 10.05 -16.20
N ALA A 83 4.97 10.42 -17.47
CA ALA A 83 6.30 10.58 -18.04
C ALA A 83 6.88 11.99 -17.84
N THR A 84 6.03 13.01 -17.68
CA THR A 84 6.48 14.41 -17.56
C THR A 84 6.43 14.93 -16.12
N PHE A 85 5.53 14.39 -15.28
CA PHE A 85 5.41 14.77 -13.88
C PHE A 85 6.19 13.82 -12.97
N LEU A 86 7.21 14.36 -12.30
CA LEU A 86 8.11 13.62 -11.40
C LEU A 86 8.52 12.27 -12.01
N PRO A 87 9.17 12.27 -13.20
CA PRO A 87 9.55 11.03 -13.88
C PRO A 87 10.44 10.17 -12.98
N TRP A 88 10.34 8.85 -13.15
CA TRP A 88 11.24 7.91 -12.49
C TRP A 88 12.60 7.90 -13.18
N SER A 89 13.65 7.73 -12.40
CA SER A 89 15.00 7.42 -12.86
C SER A 89 15.34 6.01 -12.35
N PHE A 90 15.21 5.02 -13.23
CA PHE A 90 15.45 3.62 -12.87
C PHE A 90 16.91 3.23 -13.13
N GLY A 91 17.47 2.44 -12.22
CA GLY A 91 18.72 1.72 -12.40
C GLY A 91 18.51 0.21 -12.51
N ASN A 92 19.62 -0.53 -12.52
CA ASN A 92 19.64 -2.00 -12.47
C ASN A 92 19.72 -2.50 -11.02
N ASP A 93 18.89 -1.94 -10.15
CA ASP A 93 18.83 -2.27 -8.72
C ASP A 93 17.45 -2.79 -8.30
N PHE A 94 17.39 -3.42 -7.13
CA PHE A 94 16.16 -4.00 -6.59
C PHE A 94 15.02 -2.98 -6.43
N PRO A 95 15.22 -1.78 -5.83
CA PRO A 95 14.17 -0.76 -5.77
C PRO A 95 13.61 -0.39 -7.14
N SER A 96 14.47 -0.27 -8.15
CA SER A 96 14.06 0.04 -9.53
C SER A 96 13.27 -1.08 -10.16
N LYS A 97 13.72 -2.33 -10.03
CA LYS A 97 12.96 -3.51 -10.50
C LYS A 97 11.59 -3.58 -9.85
N LEU A 98 11.51 -3.36 -8.53
CA LEU A 98 10.26 -3.38 -7.77
C LEU A 98 9.25 -2.34 -8.28
N VAL A 99 9.68 -1.08 -8.42
CA VAL A 99 8.79 -0.03 -8.91
C VAL A 99 8.39 -0.27 -10.38
N ARG A 100 9.32 -0.73 -11.25
CA ARG A 100 8.98 -1.11 -12.64
C ARG A 100 7.90 -2.19 -12.68
N PHE A 101 8.03 -3.25 -11.88
CA PHE A 101 7.04 -4.31 -11.80
C PHE A 101 5.69 -3.81 -11.29
N MET A 102 5.69 -2.97 -10.25
CA MET A 102 4.45 -2.40 -9.72
C MET A 102 3.71 -1.58 -10.79
N LEU A 103 4.44 -0.74 -11.54
CA LEU A 103 3.87 0.06 -12.62
C LEU A 103 3.37 -0.81 -13.78
N ASP A 104 4.09 -1.87 -14.15
CA ASP A 104 3.67 -2.86 -15.16
C ASP A 104 2.33 -3.52 -14.79
N LYS A 105 2.14 -3.84 -13.50
CA LYS A 105 0.87 -4.38 -12.98
C LYS A 105 -0.22 -3.34 -12.73
N GLY A 106 0.03 -2.07 -13.06
CA GLY A 106 -0.93 -0.99 -12.85
C GLY A 106 -1.14 -0.62 -11.39
N PHE A 107 -0.25 -1.05 -10.48
CA PHE A 107 -0.31 -0.65 -9.08
C PHE A 107 0.12 0.81 -8.91
N PHE A 108 -0.52 1.50 -7.98
CA PHE A 108 -0.13 2.84 -7.59
C PHE A 108 1.20 2.82 -6.83
N VAL A 109 2.10 3.73 -7.20
CA VAL A 109 3.34 4.02 -6.48
C VAL A 109 3.39 5.52 -6.22
N ALA A 110 3.55 5.90 -4.96
CA ALA A 110 3.53 7.31 -4.57
C ALA A 110 4.76 8.05 -5.09
N ARG A 111 4.55 9.25 -5.65
CA ARG A 111 5.61 10.06 -6.28
C ARG A 111 5.92 11.36 -5.57
N LEU A 112 4.96 11.90 -4.82
CA LEU A 112 5.16 13.18 -4.14
C LEU A 112 6.26 13.08 -3.07
N PRO A 113 7.03 14.16 -2.84
CA PRO A 113 8.13 14.15 -1.90
C PRO A 113 7.75 13.62 -0.50
N GLY A 114 8.48 12.60 -0.06
CA GLY A 114 8.30 11.98 1.26
C GLY A 114 7.11 11.03 1.40
N PHE A 115 6.26 10.87 0.37
CA PHE A 115 5.17 9.90 0.41
C PHE A 115 5.74 8.49 0.29
N LEU A 116 5.24 7.56 1.10
CA LEU A 116 5.74 6.20 1.19
C LEU A 116 4.90 5.23 0.37
N THR A 117 5.49 4.11 -0.03
CA THR A 117 4.78 2.97 -0.62
C THR A 117 5.12 1.73 0.18
N ILE A 118 4.10 0.99 0.64
CA ILE A 118 4.25 -0.24 1.42
C ILE A 118 4.01 -1.44 0.50
N VAL A 119 4.94 -2.38 0.48
CA VAL A 119 4.89 -3.56 -0.37
C VAL A 119 5.30 -4.78 0.45
N TYR A 120 4.61 -5.89 0.22
CA TYR A 120 5.04 -7.20 0.62
C TYR A 120 5.33 -8.04 -0.62
N ILE A 121 6.39 -8.84 -0.56
CA ILE A 121 6.73 -9.82 -1.61
C ILE A 121 6.80 -11.18 -0.93
N GLU A 122 5.85 -12.05 -1.27
CA GLU A 122 5.83 -13.45 -0.83
C GLU A 122 6.99 -14.21 -1.48
N GLY A 123 7.69 -15.10 -0.78
CA GLY A 123 8.72 -15.97 -1.33
C GLY A 123 9.95 -15.24 -1.89
N ALA A 124 10.46 -14.19 -1.23
CA ALA A 124 11.62 -13.42 -1.72
C ALA A 124 12.70 -13.15 -0.66
N ASP A 125 13.97 -13.16 -1.10
CA ASP A 125 15.11 -12.75 -0.27
C ASP A 125 15.25 -11.22 -0.14
N GLU A 126 16.23 -10.76 0.63
CA GLU A 126 16.47 -9.33 0.88
C GLU A 126 16.82 -8.51 -0.38
N ASN A 127 17.24 -9.17 -1.46
CA ASN A 127 17.55 -8.57 -2.75
C ASN A 127 16.39 -8.71 -3.75
N GLY A 128 15.24 -9.23 -3.31
CA GLY A 128 14.07 -9.46 -4.15
C GLY A 128 14.20 -10.65 -5.10
N ARG A 129 15.11 -11.59 -4.83
CA ARG A 129 15.22 -12.83 -5.60
C ARG A 129 14.27 -13.88 -5.02
N PRO A 130 13.61 -14.71 -5.84
CA PRO A 130 12.77 -15.78 -5.33
C PRO A 130 13.53 -16.72 -4.39
N ASN A 131 12.85 -17.18 -3.35
CA ASN A 131 13.32 -18.26 -2.49
C ASN A 131 12.33 -19.45 -2.57
N PRO A 132 12.63 -20.60 -1.94
CA PRO A 132 11.80 -21.81 -2.08
C PRO A 132 10.37 -21.74 -1.52
N ASP A 133 9.95 -20.58 -1.03
CA ASP A 133 8.66 -20.31 -0.43
C ASP A 133 8.17 -21.35 0.60
N LYS A 134 9.02 -21.63 1.60
CA LYS A 134 8.77 -22.74 2.54
C LYS A 134 7.65 -22.39 3.51
N PHE A 135 6.65 -23.26 3.55
CA PHE A 135 5.55 -23.19 4.51
C PHE A 135 6.01 -22.99 5.96
N ASN A 136 5.29 -22.10 6.67
CA ASN A 136 5.51 -21.77 8.08
C ASN A 136 6.86 -21.09 8.38
N GLN A 137 7.45 -20.39 7.40
CA GLN A 137 8.66 -19.61 7.59
C GLN A 137 8.41 -18.10 7.42
N PHE A 138 9.31 -17.30 7.99
CA PHE A 138 9.45 -15.88 7.68
C PHE A 138 10.44 -15.76 6.52
N ASN A 139 9.93 -15.89 5.31
CA ASN A 139 10.66 -15.94 4.05
C ASN A 139 10.12 -14.92 3.04
N ASP A 140 9.29 -14.00 3.50
CA ASP A 140 8.75 -12.90 2.70
C ASP A 140 9.45 -11.61 3.08
N ARG A 141 9.24 -10.56 2.28
CA ARG A 141 9.77 -9.23 2.56
C ARG A 141 8.67 -8.23 2.86
N ARG A 142 8.77 -7.54 4.00
CA ARG A 142 8.03 -6.29 4.26
C ARG A 142 8.89 -5.11 3.86
N ILE A 143 8.42 -4.33 2.90
CA ILE A 143 9.18 -3.25 2.27
C ILE A 143 8.44 -1.92 2.41
N VAL A 144 9.18 -0.86 2.73
CA VAL A 144 8.72 0.52 2.59
C VAL A 144 9.70 1.26 1.70
N LEU A 145 9.20 1.90 0.65
CA LEU A 145 10.01 2.65 -0.32
C LEU A 145 9.44 4.04 -0.59
N ARG A 146 10.25 4.91 -1.18
CA ARG A 146 9.81 6.22 -1.69
C ARG A 146 10.57 6.62 -2.96
N ARG A 147 10.08 7.66 -3.63
CA ARG A 147 10.81 8.38 -4.69
C ARG A 147 11.72 9.45 -4.06
N GLU A 148 13.00 9.44 -4.39
CA GLU A 148 13.93 10.53 -4.06
C GLU A 148 13.77 11.73 -5.02
N PRO A 149 14.26 12.93 -4.68
CA PRO A 149 14.16 14.11 -5.54
C PRO A 149 14.66 13.89 -6.97
N ASN A 150 15.77 13.16 -7.12
CA ASN A 150 16.36 12.79 -8.42
C ASN A 150 15.55 11.74 -9.22
N GLY A 151 14.43 11.27 -8.67
CA GLY A 151 13.55 10.28 -9.31
C GLY A 151 13.94 8.83 -9.09
N ARG A 152 15.03 8.53 -8.38
CA ARG A 152 15.36 7.16 -8.02
C ARG A 152 14.41 6.63 -6.95
N PRO A 153 13.92 5.39 -7.08
CA PRO A 153 13.27 4.70 -5.98
C PRO A 153 14.33 4.28 -4.94
N VAL A 154 14.01 4.43 -3.66
CA VAL A 154 14.84 3.96 -2.55
C VAL A 154 14.01 3.15 -1.57
N ILE A 155 14.56 2.03 -1.13
CA ILE A 155 13.99 1.22 -0.05
C ILE A 155 14.50 1.77 1.28
N LEU A 156 13.57 2.09 2.18
CA LEU A 156 13.84 2.65 3.51
C LEU A 156 13.71 1.61 4.63
N HIS A 157 12.93 0.56 4.39
CA HIS A 157 12.75 -0.56 5.29
C HIS A 157 12.60 -1.83 4.46
N ASN A 158 13.29 -2.89 4.86
CA ASN A 158 13.23 -4.19 4.23
C ASN A 158 13.49 -5.24 5.30
N ALA A 159 12.45 -5.88 5.81
CA ALA A 159 12.54 -6.84 6.91
C ALA A 159 11.94 -8.19 6.53
N LEU A 160 12.42 -9.25 7.21
CA LEU A 160 11.80 -10.57 7.11
C LEU A 160 10.35 -10.51 7.59
N ALA A 161 9.48 -11.15 6.83
CA ALA A 161 8.06 -11.16 7.09
C ALA A 161 7.43 -12.50 6.66
N THR A 162 6.13 -12.60 6.88
CA THR A 162 5.25 -13.56 6.23
C THR A 162 3.96 -12.87 5.80
N THR A 163 3.43 -13.24 4.64
CA THR A 163 2.08 -12.92 4.15
C THR A 163 1.14 -14.12 4.23
N GLU A 164 1.64 -15.22 4.78
CA GLU A 164 0.97 -16.50 4.90
C GLU A 164 0.49 -16.76 6.33
N PRO A 165 -0.51 -17.65 6.51
CA PRO A 165 -0.83 -18.20 7.81
C PRO A 165 0.30 -19.13 8.30
N GLY A 166 0.55 -19.12 9.61
CA GLY A 166 1.42 -20.11 10.23
C GLY A 166 0.78 -21.49 10.29
N LYS A 167 1.61 -22.53 10.46
CA LYS A 167 1.20 -23.94 10.47
C LYS A 167 0.00 -24.22 11.36
N PHE A 168 0.00 -23.62 12.55
CA PHE A 168 -1.08 -23.80 13.50
C PHE A 168 -2.45 -23.41 12.92
N PHE A 169 -2.54 -22.30 12.19
CA PHE A 169 -3.82 -21.81 11.65
C PHE A 169 -4.22 -22.48 10.34
N THR A 170 -3.26 -23.00 9.57
CA THR A 170 -3.57 -23.89 8.44
C THR A 170 -4.18 -25.20 8.93
N GLU A 171 -3.60 -25.80 9.98
CA GLU A 171 -4.10 -27.05 10.55
C GLU A 171 -5.40 -26.84 11.36
N ASN A 172 -5.53 -25.71 12.04
CA ASN A 172 -6.66 -25.34 12.92
C ASN A 172 -7.28 -24.01 12.49
N PRO A 173 -7.97 -23.96 11.33
CA PRO A 173 -8.46 -22.71 10.79
C PRO A 173 -9.58 -22.13 11.67
N PRO A 174 -9.60 -20.80 11.88
CA PRO A 174 -10.62 -20.14 12.71
C PRO A 174 -12.01 -20.13 12.04
N LYS A 175 -12.10 -20.59 10.79
CA LYS A 175 -13.29 -20.62 9.95
C LYS A 175 -13.37 -21.96 9.23
N PRO A 176 -14.58 -22.55 9.06
CA PRO A 176 -14.73 -23.84 8.40
C PRO A 176 -14.31 -23.82 6.92
N GLU A 177 -14.26 -22.64 6.31
CA GLU A 177 -13.77 -22.46 4.94
C GLU A 177 -12.25 -22.61 4.81
N GLY A 178 -11.49 -22.56 5.90
CA GLY A 178 -10.03 -22.70 5.87
C GLY A 178 -9.25 -21.48 6.36
N ALA A 179 -7.92 -21.59 6.33
CA ALA A 179 -7.01 -20.51 6.71
C ALA A 179 -7.10 -19.36 5.70
N ALA A 180 -6.97 -18.12 6.17
CA ALA A 180 -6.98 -16.97 5.28
C ALA A 180 -5.61 -16.79 4.63
N ARG A 181 -5.60 -16.64 3.31
CA ARG A 181 -4.43 -16.26 2.51
C ARG A 181 -4.80 -15.01 1.71
N ILE A 182 -4.16 -13.86 2.00
CA ILE A 182 -4.49 -12.63 1.29
C ILE A 182 -4.25 -12.80 -0.21
N ALA A 183 -5.20 -12.40 -1.05
CA ALA A 183 -5.02 -12.45 -2.49
C ALA A 183 -3.93 -11.44 -2.90
N PHE A 184 -3.15 -11.76 -3.93
CA PHE A 184 -2.18 -10.82 -4.47
C PHE A 184 -2.90 -9.62 -5.09
N GLY A 185 -2.41 -8.42 -4.82
CA GLY A 185 -3.09 -7.19 -5.20
C GLY A 185 -2.66 -5.99 -4.37
N GLN A 186 -3.38 -4.88 -4.54
CA GLN A 186 -3.12 -3.64 -3.81
C GLN A 186 -4.41 -3.15 -3.15
N TYR A 187 -4.35 -2.91 -1.84
CA TYR A 187 -5.53 -2.63 -1.03
C TYR A 187 -5.34 -1.37 -0.17
N LYS A 188 -6.35 -0.50 -0.15
CA LYS A 188 -6.41 0.68 0.74
C LYS A 188 -7.16 0.29 1.99
N ALA A 189 -6.48 -0.35 2.92
CA ALA A 189 -7.17 -1.16 3.92
C ALA A 189 -6.64 -1.06 5.35
N TRP A 190 -5.55 -0.32 5.62
CA TRP A 190 -4.94 -0.32 6.95
C TRP A 190 -4.70 1.07 7.52
N ARG A 191 -4.95 1.26 8.82
CA ARG A 191 -4.62 2.51 9.53
C ARG A 191 -3.76 2.22 10.76
N VAL A 192 -3.05 3.21 11.27
CA VAL A 192 -2.34 3.08 12.56
C VAL A 192 -3.35 2.75 13.67
N GLY A 193 -3.05 1.71 14.46
CA GLY A 193 -3.87 1.26 15.58
C GLY A 193 -3.10 0.25 16.44
N PHE A 194 -3.82 -0.63 17.14
CA PHE A 194 -3.22 -1.67 17.97
C PHE A 194 -3.71 -3.06 17.56
N HIS A 195 -2.78 -3.96 17.27
CA HIS A 195 -3.08 -5.39 17.20
C HIS A 195 -3.52 -5.86 18.59
N LYS A 196 -4.60 -6.66 18.65
CA LYS A 196 -5.19 -7.19 19.90
C LYS A 196 -5.40 -6.10 20.96
N ALA A 197 -6.05 -5.00 20.56
CA ALA A 197 -6.24 -3.81 21.39
C ALA A 197 -6.87 -4.04 22.78
N SER A 198 -7.67 -5.10 22.94
CA SER A 198 -8.30 -5.49 24.22
C SER A 198 -7.39 -6.33 25.13
N GLN A 199 -6.19 -6.70 24.69
CA GLN A 199 -5.24 -7.50 25.47
C GLN A 199 -4.14 -6.61 26.09
N SER A 200 -3.32 -7.22 26.95
CA SER A 200 -2.16 -6.58 27.57
C SER A 200 -0.90 -6.75 26.70
N PRO A 201 0.08 -5.84 26.80
CA PRO A 201 1.42 -6.07 26.24
C PRO A 201 2.05 -7.38 26.78
N PRO A 202 2.92 -8.06 26.01
CA PRO A 202 3.40 -7.70 24.68
C PRO A 202 2.43 -8.06 23.54
N THR A 203 1.36 -8.81 23.82
CA THR A 203 0.40 -9.26 22.79
C THR A 203 -0.32 -8.08 22.15
N ARG A 204 -0.72 -7.09 22.96
CA ARG A 204 -1.11 -5.78 22.44
C ARG A 204 0.12 -4.99 22.03
N HIS A 205 0.18 -4.59 20.77
CA HIS A 205 1.23 -3.73 20.23
C HIS A 205 0.69 -2.88 19.08
N GLU A 206 1.37 -1.77 18.82
CA GLU A 206 1.04 -0.90 17.69
C GLU A 206 1.19 -1.66 16.36
N ALA A 207 0.30 -1.40 15.41
CA ALA A 207 0.24 -2.07 14.12
C ALA A 207 -0.47 -1.19 13.07
N LEU A 208 -0.43 -1.60 11.80
CA LEU A 208 -1.42 -1.14 10.84
C LEU A 208 -2.61 -2.11 10.87
N VAL A 209 -3.76 -1.64 11.37
CA VAL A 209 -4.95 -2.46 11.58
C VAL A 209 -5.91 -2.39 10.40
N GLN A 210 -6.53 -3.52 10.05
CA GLN A 210 -7.49 -3.58 8.96
C GLN A 210 -8.71 -2.70 9.25
N VAL A 211 -9.08 -1.87 8.28
CA VAL A 211 -10.27 -1.00 8.29
C VAL A 211 -10.93 -0.88 6.93
N GLY A 212 -10.40 -1.53 5.90
CA GLY A 212 -10.97 -1.53 4.56
C GLY A 212 -11.00 -2.92 3.96
N ASN A 213 -11.67 -3.00 2.81
CA ASN A 213 -11.86 -4.25 2.11
C ASN A 213 -10.53 -4.78 1.57
N ILE A 214 -10.25 -6.04 1.87
CA ILE A 214 -9.24 -6.86 1.20
C ILE A 214 -9.92 -8.09 0.63
N THR A 215 -9.25 -8.77 -0.30
CA THR A 215 -9.67 -10.08 -0.80
C THR A 215 -8.76 -11.16 -0.22
N ILE A 216 -9.35 -12.26 0.23
CA ILE A 216 -8.63 -13.43 0.74
C ILE A 216 -9.12 -14.69 0.03
N HIS A 217 -8.22 -15.66 -0.10
CA HIS A 217 -8.54 -17.06 -0.35
C HIS A 217 -8.71 -17.78 0.99
N ARG A 218 -9.54 -18.82 0.99
CA ARG A 218 -9.75 -19.71 2.14
C ARG A 218 -9.29 -21.12 1.78
N ASP A 219 -8.16 -21.49 2.37
CA ASP A 219 -7.45 -22.75 2.15
C ASP A 219 -8.14 -23.90 2.89
N LYS A 220 -9.18 -24.45 2.24
CA LYS A 220 -10.05 -25.47 2.82
C LYS A 220 -9.36 -26.83 2.86
N ASN A 221 -8.57 -27.15 1.84
CA ASN A 221 -7.87 -28.43 1.69
C ASN A 221 -6.52 -28.46 2.40
N LYS A 222 -6.07 -27.32 2.98
CA LYS A 222 -4.86 -27.17 3.78
C LYS A 222 -3.58 -27.44 2.99
N ASP A 223 -3.59 -27.19 1.69
CA ASP A 223 -2.44 -27.43 0.83
C ASP A 223 -1.47 -26.24 0.76
N GLY A 224 -1.85 -25.12 1.39
CA GLY A 224 -1.05 -23.92 1.46
C GLY A 224 -1.06 -23.07 0.19
N LYS A 225 -1.94 -23.33 -0.77
CA LYS A 225 -1.94 -22.65 -2.07
C LYS A 225 -3.18 -21.81 -2.25
N ARG A 226 -3.08 -20.77 -3.09
CA ARG A 226 -4.25 -19.99 -3.55
C ARG A 226 -4.88 -20.59 -4.81
N VAL A 227 -4.02 -21.23 -5.62
CA VAL A 227 -4.33 -21.84 -6.91
C VAL A 227 -3.56 -23.14 -6.99
N ASP A 228 -4.22 -24.23 -7.37
CA ASP A 228 -3.58 -25.53 -7.52
C ASP A 228 -2.86 -25.69 -8.87
N ALA A 229 -2.22 -26.85 -9.08
CA ALA A 229 -1.48 -27.14 -10.30
C ALA A 229 -2.37 -27.24 -11.56
N GLN A 230 -3.69 -27.34 -11.40
CA GLN A 230 -4.67 -27.37 -12.48
C GLN A 230 -5.32 -25.99 -12.71
N GLY A 231 -4.85 -24.95 -12.02
CA GLY A 231 -5.39 -23.60 -12.15
C GLY A 231 -6.70 -23.37 -11.41
N ARG A 232 -7.12 -24.29 -10.53
CA ARG A 232 -8.33 -24.11 -9.73
C ARG A 232 -7.99 -23.24 -8.53
N GLU A 233 -8.77 -22.18 -8.35
CA GLU A 233 -8.57 -21.25 -7.24
C GLU A 233 -9.38 -21.64 -6.02
N ASP A 234 -8.80 -21.41 -4.85
CA ASP A 234 -9.53 -21.37 -3.60
C ASP A 234 -10.62 -20.30 -3.62
N LYS A 235 -11.70 -20.56 -2.88
CA LYS A 235 -12.82 -19.63 -2.79
C LYS A 235 -12.38 -18.28 -2.22
N LYS A 236 -12.69 -17.21 -2.95
CA LYS A 236 -12.42 -15.82 -2.57
C LYS A 236 -13.51 -15.23 -1.68
N PHE A 237 -13.09 -14.39 -0.76
CA PHE A 237 -13.95 -13.56 0.09
C PHE A 237 -13.40 -12.14 0.13
N THR A 238 -14.27 -11.15 0.05
CA THR A 238 -13.90 -9.73 0.15
C THR A 238 -14.63 -9.07 1.31
N GLY A 239 -13.91 -8.33 2.14
CA GLY A 239 -14.46 -7.65 3.31
C GLY A 239 -13.40 -6.96 4.17
N ASP A 240 -13.86 -6.20 5.16
CA ASP A 240 -13.07 -5.38 6.08
C ASP A 240 -12.95 -5.97 7.50
N GLY A 241 -13.77 -6.96 7.83
CA GLY A 241 -13.86 -7.58 9.16
C GLY A 241 -12.99 -8.83 9.38
N PHE A 242 -11.93 -9.05 8.60
CA PHE A 242 -11.09 -10.25 8.77
C PHE A 242 -10.09 -10.15 9.92
N GLY A 243 -9.75 -8.93 10.36
CA GLY A 243 -8.74 -8.71 11.40
C GLY A 243 -7.30 -8.97 10.92
N ILE A 244 -7.06 -8.89 9.61
CA ILE A 244 -5.76 -9.10 8.96
C ILE A 244 -4.92 -7.83 9.09
N ASN A 245 -4.09 -7.78 10.13
CA ASN A 245 -3.29 -6.61 10.49
C ASN A 245 -1.86 -6.74 9.95
N GLN A 246 -1.14 -5.61 9.88
CA GLN A 246 0.32 -5.59 9.67
C GLN A 246 1.02 -5.37 11.01
N HIS A 247 1.59 -6.44 11.58
CA HIS A 247 2.05 -6.46 12.97
C HIS A 247 3.38 -7.23 13.15
N ASN A 248 3.87 -7.39 14.39
CA ASN A 248 5.12 -8.14 14.64
C ASN A 248 4.88 -9.63 14.95
N GLY A 249 5.91 -10.43 14.71
CA GLY A 249 5.95 -11.88 14.95
C GLY A 249 6.58 -12.27 16.28
N HIS A 250 6.69 -11.35 17.25
CA HIS A 250 7.24 -11.62 18.58
C HIS A 250 8.63 -12.29 18.59
N ASP A 251 9.48 -11.94 17.61
CA ASP A 251 10.81 -12.52 17.45
C ASP A 251 10.82 -14.05 17.26
N ASN A 252 9.69 -14.64 16.85
CA ASN A 252 9.56 -16.06 16.56
C ASN A 252 10.64 -16.53 15.58
N PRO A 253 11.19 -17.76 15.73
CA PRO A 253 12.19 -18.35 14.84
C PRO A 253 11.86 -18.17 13.35
N VAL A 254 12.89 -17.96 12.53
CA VAL A 254 12.73 -17.70 11.08
C VAL A 254 11.99 -18.86 10.41
N ASP A 255 12.22 -20.09 10.87
CA ASP A 255 11.60 -21.30 10.38
C ASP A 255 10.26 -21.64 11.05
N ASN A 256 9.68 -20.73 11.85
CA ASN A 256 8.44 -20.99 12.56
C ASN A 256 7.56 -19.73 12.77
N VAL A 257 6.66 -19.46 11.82
CA VAL A 257 5.58 -18.46 11.99
C VAL A 257 4.68 -18.82 13.17
N GLY A 258 4.32 -20.10 13.28
CA GLY A 258 3.57 -20.63 14.42
C GLY A 258 2.17 -20.01 14.56
N LYS A 259 1.91 -19.37 15.70
CA LYS A 259 0.60 -18.76 16.04
C LYS A 259 0.53 -17.25 15.81
N THR A 260 1.49 -16.67 15.13
CA THR A 260 1.57 -15.22 14.97
C THR A 260 0.76 -14.71 13.78
N SER A 261 0.47 -15.56 12.78
CA SER A 261 -0.33 -15.18 11.60
C SER A 261 -1.46 -16.16 11.33
N ALA A 262 -2.71 -15.68 11.38
CA ALA A 262 -3.88 -16.39 10.86
C ALA A 262 -4.24 -15.92 9.42
N GLY A 263 -3.27 -15.35 8.71
CA GLY A 263 -3.43 -14.61 7.45
C GLY A 263 -3.08 -13.12 7.55
N CYS A 264 -2.42 -12.69 8.64
CA CYS A 264 -1.90 -11.34 8.83
C CYS A 264 -0.64 -11.10 7.98
N LEU A 265 -0.25 -9.83 7.82
CA LEU A 265 1.02 -9.45 7.23
C LEU A 265 2.04 -9.21 8.35
N VAL A 266 2.86 -10.20 8.69
CA VAL A 266 3.63 -10.21 9.94
C VAL A 266 5.10 -10.00 9.67
N GLY A 267 5.69 -8.91 10.18
CA GLY A 267 7.16 -8.77 10.20
C GLY A 267 7.75 -9.52 11.39
N ARG A 268 8.81 -10.30 11.21
CA ARG A 268 9.31 -11.24 12.22
C ARG A 268 9.72 -10.54 13.52
N SER A 269 10.63 -9.57 13.42
CA SER A 269 11.27 -8.93 14.56
C SER A 269 10.40 -7.85 15.20
N VAL A 270 10.41 -7.78 16.52
CA VAL A 270 9.80 -6.68 17.28
C VAL A 270 10.55 -5.36 17.02
N ALA A 271 11.89 -5.40 16.93
CA ALA A 271 12.70 -4.22 16.70
C ALA A 271 12.44 -3.61 15.32
N GLU A 272 12.52 -4.42 14.26
CA GLU A 272 12.24 -3.98 12.88
C GLU A 272 10.78 -3.53 12.73
N HIS A 273 9.85 -4.09 13.50
CA HIS A 273 8.48 -3.61 13.49
C HIS A 273 8.30 -2.24 14.14
N LYS A 274 9.04 -1.93 15.22
CA LYS A 274 9.05 -0.58 15.78
C LYS A 274 9.61 0.43 14.78
N GLU A 275 10.66 0.07 14.05
CA GLU A 275 11.21 0.88 12.96
C GLU A 275 10.18 1.10 11.84
N PHE A 276 9.50 0.04 11.41
CA PHE A 276 8.41 0.12 10.45
C PHE A 276 7.31 1.09 10.91
N MET A 277 6.83 0.96 12.15
CA MET A 277 5.78 1.84 12.69
C MET A 277 6.24 3.29 12.84
N ALA A 278 7.50 3.51 13.24
CA ALA A 278 8.09 4.84 13.28
C ALA A 278 8.17 5.45 11.87
N LEU A 279 8.60 4.67 10.88
CA LEU A 279 8.76 5.10 9.50
C LEU A 279 7.43 5.47 8.85
N VAL A 280 6.40 4.63 8.93
CA VAL A 280 5.10 4.93 8.30
C VAL A 280 4.48 6.21 8.86
N LYS A 281 4.69 6.51 10.15
CA LYS A 281 4.23 7.76 10.78
C LYS A 281 4.94 9.02 10.28
N THR A 282 6.04 8.90 9.56
CA THR A 282 6.69 10.04 8.89
C THR A 282 5.97 10.46 7.60
N ASP A 283 5.09 9.61 7.06
CA ASP A 283 4.39 9.85 5.82
C ASP A 283 3.57 11.17 5.89
N PRO A 284 3.73 12.10 4.93
CA PRO A 284 2.96 13.33 4.89
C PRO A 284 1.45 13.13 4.96
N ARG A 285 0.90 12.05 4.39
CA ARG A 285 -0.54 11.75 4.40
C ARG A 285 -1.03 11.41 5.80
N PHE A 286 -0.24 10.65 6.57
CA PHE A 286 -0.52 10.38 7.98
C PHE A 286 -0.36 11.62 8.87
N ARG A 287 0.59 12.50 8.54
CA ARG A 287 0.73 13.78 9.25
C ARG A 287 -0.44 14.72 8.99
N ALA A 288 -1.00 14.70 7.78
CA ALA A 288 -2.23 15.44 7.46
C ALA A 288 -3.46 14.90 8.20
N THR A 289 -3.54 13.59 8.46
CA THR A 289 -4.58 13.00 9.31
C THR A 289 -4.15 11.68 9.93
N LYS A 290 -4.34 11.55 11.26
CA LYS A 290 -4.06 10.30 11.98
C LYS A 290 -4.98 9.14 11.56
N GLY A 291 -6.08 9.46 10.87
CA GLY A 291 -7.00 8.48 10.27
C GLY A 291 -6.62 8.04 8.87
N TYR A 292 -5.42 8.36 8.37
CA TYR A 292 -4.99 7.95 7.04
C TYR A 292 -4.99 6.42 6.88
N VAL A 293 -5.63 5.95 5.81
CA VAL A 293 -5.70 4.54 5.42
C VAL A 293 -4.64 4.29 4.36
N TYR A 294 -3.60 3.56 4.75
CA TYR A 294 -2.48 3.16 3.90
C TYR A 294 -2.93 2.19 2.81
N LEU A 295 -2.36 2.42 1.64
CA LEU A 295 -2.33 1.47 0.54
C LEU A 295 -1.17 0.48 0.77
N THR A 296 -1.42 -0.81 0.63
CA THR A 296 -0.36 -1.84 0.67
C THR A 296 -0.55 -2.81 -0.47
N THR A 297 0.56 -3.15 -1.13
CA THR A 297 0.61 -4.14 -2.20
C THR A 297 1.16 -5.46 -1.67
N VAL A 298 0.53 -6.58 -2.03
CA VAL A 298 1.04 -7.94 -1.77
C VAL A 298 1.32 -8.60 -3.12
N LEU A 299 2.59 -8.93 -3.36
CA LEU A 299 3.08 -9.45 -4.62
C LEU A 299 3.38 -10.94 -4.53
N ASN A 300 3.11 -11.63 -5.63
CA ASN A 300 3.60 -12.99 -5.87
C ASN A 300 5.10 -12.93 -6.20
N GLY A 301 5.93 -13.60 -5.41
CA GLY A 301 7.38 -13.65 -5.57
C GLY A 301 7.85 -14.27 -6.87
N ASP A 302 7.18 -15.32 -7.36
CA ASP A 302 7.53 -15.99 -8.62
C ASP A 302 7.32 -15.03 -9.80
N HIS A 303 6.17 -14.34 -9.83
CA HIS A 303 5.87 -13.37 -10.87
C HIS A 303 6.82 -12.17 -10.83
N PHE A 304 7.17 -11.70 -9.63
CA PHE A 304 8.14 -10.62 -9.46
C PHE A 304 9.57 -11.06 -9.85
N GLY A 305 9.94 -12.28 -9.47
CA GLY A 305 11.23 -12.88 -9.77
C GLY A 305 11.49 -12.99 -11.26
N ALA A 306 10.49 -13.48 -12.01
CA ALA A 306 10.53 -13.65 -13.46
C ALA A 306 10.51 -12.33 -14.25
N PHE A 307 10.20 -11.20 -13.60
CA PHE A 307 10.19 -9.89 -14.25
C PHE A 307 11.62 -9.40 -14.56
N ALA A 308 11.83 -8.93 -15.79
CA ALA A 308 13.09 -8.36 -16.26
C ALA A 308 13.19 -6.86 -15.95
#